data_AF-A0A536ECV4-F1
#
_entry.id   AF-A0A536ECV4-F1
#
_cell.length_a   1.000
_cell.length_b   1.000
_cell.length_c   1.000
_cell.angle_alpha   90.00
_cell.angle_beta   90.00
_cell.angle_gamma   90.00
#
_symmetry.space_group_name_H-M   'P 1'
#
loop_
_entity.id
_entity.type
_entity.pdbx_description
1 polymer ?
#
loop_
_entity_poly.entity_id
_entity_poly.type
_entity_poly.pdbx_seq_one_letter_code
_entity_poly.pdbx_strand_id
1 'polypeptide(L)'
;MTALTATNSAGFRSPAGLTAVPVVLAPLTGRLHVLLVQRGETSSSSWQLPGGFMSASERPEETAQRKLTEKTGVGAVYLEQLQTYAEPEHDPRGWIPTIAYLALIDAAVLRDESGARWVPVDDLPPLDFDHARIVRDGVERLRGKLWWSNIAVGLLPEQFTMPQARRVFEAISGVVYEPSNFRRELEQSGLVRATGMLARHGPGRPAALYEFVERRPAWSVRRSRPPATVRARE
;
A
#
# COMPACT_ATOMS: atom_id res chain seq x y z
N MET A 1 -7.63 -24.22 19.94
CA MET A 1 -6.76 -24.60 18.80
C MET A 1 -5.38 -24.88 19.36
N THR A 2 -4.74 -26.00 19.03
CA THR A 2 -3.39 -26.33 19.52
C THR A 2 -2.36 -25.36 18.94
N ALA A 3 -1.41 -24.89 19.76
CA ALA A 3 -0.36 -23.99 19.30
C ALA A 3 0.60 -24.72 18.34
N LEU A 4 0.99 -24.05 17.26
CA LEU A 4 2.01 -24.47 16.30
C LEU A 4 3.39 -24.31 16.91
N THR A 5 4.20 -25.37 16.81
CA THR A 5 5.56 -25.43 17.37
C THR A 5 6.51 -26.12 16.40
N ALA A 6 7.76 -25.69 16.36
CA ALA A 6 8.83 -26.39 15.66
C ALA A 6 10.13 -26.38 16.47
N THR A 7 10.98 -27.36 16.18
CA THR A 7 12.33 -27.49 16.73
C THR A 7 13.26 -27.86 15.57
N ASN A 8 14.41 -27.20 15.46
CA ASN A 8 15.37 -27.55 14.41
C ASN A 8 16.13 -28.85 14.74
N SER A 9 16.91 -29.35 13.78
CA SER A 9 17.73 -30.57 13.95
C SER A 9 18.78 -30.48 15.07
N ALA A 10 19.10 -29.27 15.53
CA ALA A 10 20.00 -29.03 16.65
C ALA A 10 19.28 -28.93 18.02
N GLY A 11 17.95 -29.16 18.07
CA GLY A 11 17.17 -29.15 19.31
C GLY A 11 16.74 -27.77 19.79
N PHE A 12 17.03 -26.69 19.06
CA PHE A 12 16.56 -25.36 19.41
C PHE A 12 15.12 -25.16 18.94
N ARG A 13 14.31 -24.49 19.78
CA ARG A 13 12.99 -24.00 19.38
C ARG A 13 13.14 -23.13 18.14
N SER A 14 12.30 -23.36 17.15
CA SER A 14 12.29 -22.65 15.87
C SER A 14 10.92 -22.01 15.64
N PRO A 15 10.86 -20.99 14.76
CA PRO A 15 9.59 -20.57 14.17
C PRO A 15 8.81 -21.77 13.63
N ALA A 16 7.54 -21.87 13.99
CA ALA A 16 6.66 -22.94 13.52
C ALA A 16 6.27 -22.79 12.04
N GLY A 17 6.49 -21.58 11.50
CA GLY A 17 6.36 -21.24 10.10
C GLY A 17 6.83 -19.80 9.88
N LEU A 18 6.88 -19.40 8.62
CA LEU A 18 7.16 -18.03 8.20
C LEU A 18 6.01 -17.57 7.30
N THR A 19 5.49 -16.38 7.56
CA THR A 19 4.38 -15.79 6.81
C THR A 19 4.85 -14.56 6.04
N ALA A 20 4.23 -14.29 4.89
CA ALA A 20 4.38 -13.04 4.18
C ALA A 20 3.02 -12.38 3.97
N VAL A 21 2.97 -11.06 4.20
CA VAL A 21 1.73 -10.29 4.24
C VAL A 21 1.92 -8.96 3.48
N PRO A 22 1.22 -8.74 2.35
CA PRO A 22 1.17 -7.42 1.74
C PRO A 22 0.13 -6.50 2.41
N VAL A 23 0.59 -5.33 2.86
CA VAL A 23 -0.24 -4.15 3.16
C VAL A 23 -0.57 -3.48 1.84
N VAL A 24 -1.73 -3.81 1.29
CA VAL A 24 -2.17 -3.32 -0.02
C VAL A 24 -2.92 -2.02 0.15
N LEU A 25 -2.36 -0.92 -0.35
CA LEU A 25 -2.95 0.41 -0.24
C LEU A 25 -3.34 0.97 -1.60
N ALA A 26 -4.51 1.62 -1.66
CA ALA A 26 -4.96 2.33 -2.84
C ALA A 26 -5.85 3.54 -2.46
N PRO A 27 -5.80 4.65 -3.20
CA PRO A 27 -6.72 5.77 -3.03
C PRO A 27 -8.06 5.44 -3.70
N LEU A 28 -9.16 5.46 -2.96
CA LEU A 28 -10.52 5.33 -3.47
C LEU A 28 -11.38 6.47 -2.94
N THR A 29 -12.25 7.02 -3.78
CA THR A 29 -13.23 8.06 -3.38
C THR A 29 -12.62 9.21 -2.57
N GLY A 30 -11.34 9.52 -2.84
CA GLY A 30 -10.60 10.56 -2.14
C GLY A 30 -10.01 10.17 -0.78
N ARG A 31 -10.11 8.93 -0.31
CA ARG A 31 -9.47 8.46 0.93
C ARG A 31 -8.49 7.32 0.65
N LEU A 32 -7.47 7.17 1.48
CA LEU A 32 -6.60 6.00 1.44
C LEU A 32 -7.34 4.79 2.02
N HIS A 33 -7.33 3.68 1.30
CA HIS A 33 -7.92 2.43 1.73
C HIS A 33 -6.85 1.34 1.80
N VAL A 34 -7.11 0.33 2.61
CA VAL A 34 -6.37 -0.93 2.68
C VAL A 34 -7.26 -2.08 2.23
N LEU A 35 -6.67 -3.05 1.53
CA LEU A 35 -7.37 -4.29 1.19
C LEU A 35 -7.36 -5.24 2.39
N LEU A 36 -8.55 -5.66 2.82
CA LEU A 36 -8.72 -6.66 3.88
C LEU A 36 -9.46 -7.88 3.34
N VAL A 37 -9.24 -9.03 3.97
CA VAL A 37 -9.92 -10.29 3.67
C VAL A 37 -10.56 -10.85 4.93
N GLN A 38 -11.66 -11.59 4.78
CA GLN A 38 -12.24 -12.34 5.88
C GLN A 38 -11.58 -13.71 6.03
N ARG A 39 -11.46 -14.17 7.28
CA ARG A 39 -10.95 -15.50 7.61
C ARG A 39 -12.11 -16.49 7.80
N GLY A 40 -12.18 -17.50 6.94
CA GLY A 40 -13.12 -18.63 7.05
C GLY A 40 -14.57 -18.35 6.58
N GLU A 41 -15.35 -19.42 6.35
CA GLU A 41 -16.76 -19.36 5.95
C GLU A 41 -17.75 -19.40 7.15
N THR A 42 -17.26 -19.63 8.37
CA THR A 42 -18.10 -19.84 9.57
C THR A 42 -17.96 -18.69 10.58
N SER A 43 -19.02 -17.86 10.65
CA SER A 43 -19.58 -17.07 11.77
C SER A 43 -18.69 -16.25 12.75
N SER A 44 -17.37 -16.33 12.72
CA SER A 44 -16.45 -15.33 13.32
C SER A 44 -15.66 -14.71 12.19
N SER A 45 -16.32 -13.82 11.46
CA SER A 45 -15.76 -13.05 10.35
C SER A 45 -14.76 -12.00 10.86
N SER A 46 -13.59 -12.45 11.28
CA SER A 46 -12.48 -11.55 11.59
C SER A 46 -11.81 -11.07 10.31
N TRP A 47 -11.46 -9.78 10.30
CA TRP A 47 -10.77 -9.15 9.18
C TRP A 47 -9.26 -9.24 9.35
N GLN A 48 -8.55 -9.43 8.26
CA GLN A 48 -7.09 -9.50 8.27
C GLN A 48 -6.50 -8.96 6.98
N LEU A 49 -5.20 -8.66 6.99
CA LEU A 49 -4.46 -8.42 5.76
C LEU A 49 -4.44 -9.70 4.91
N PRO A 50 -4.43 -9.60 3.57
CA PRO A 50 -4.12 -10.73 2.73
C PRO A 50 -2.72 -11.25 3.07
N GLY A 51 -2.53 -12.56 3.11
CA GLY A 51 -1.24 -13.14 3.46
C GLY A 51 -1.34 -14.61 3.81
N GLY A 52 -0.20 -15.21 4.13
CA GLY A 52 -0.16 -16.58 4.61
C GLY A 52 1.23 -17.17 4.64
N PHE A 53 1.29 -18.47 4.90
CA PHE A 53 2.54 -19.21 5.02
C PHE A 53 3.31 -19.22 3.70
N MET A 54 4.63 -19.11 3.83
CA MET A 54 5.58 -19.29 2.75
C MET A 54 5.80 -20.77 2.45
N SER A 55 6.12 -21.08 1.20
CA SER A 55 6.70 -22.37 0.80
C SER A 55 8.22 -22.31 0.93
N ALA A 56 8.87 -23.47 1.13
CA ALA A 56 10.33 -23.58 1.08
C ALA A 56 10.92 -23.25 -0.31
N SER A 57 10.08 -23.25 -1.35
CA SER A 57 10.44 -22.93 -2.73
C SER A 57 10.20 -21.47 -3.13
N GLU A 58 9.74 -20.62 -2.20
CA GLU A 58 9.38 -19.22 -2.49
C GLU A 58 10.16 -18.24 -1.63
N ARG A 59 10.57 -17.13 -2.25
CA ARG A 59 11.04 -15.94 -1.52
C ARG A 59 9.86 -15.26 -0.83
N PRO A 60 10.07 -14.52 0.28
CA PRO A 60 8.97 -13.84 0.97
C PRO A 60 8.19 -12.87 0.07
N GLU A 61 8.90 -12.21 -0.86
CA GLU A 61 8.31 -11.32 -1.87
C GLU A 61 7.37 -12.07 -2.83
N GLU A 62 7.76 -13.26 -3.27
CA GLU A 62 6.96 -14.12 -4.15
C GLU A 62 5.71 -14.62 -3.43
N THR A 63 5.83 -14.98 -2.15
CA THR A 63 4.67 -15.31 -1.32
C THR A 63 3.73 -14.11 -1.15
N ALA A 64 4.24 -12.92 -0.85
CA ALA A 64 3.42 -11.71 -0.75
C ALA A 64 2.70 -11.41 -2.07
N GLN A 65 3.41 -11.53 -3.19
CA GLN A 65 2.87 -11.31 -4.52
C GLN A 65 1.79 -12.34 -4.87
N ARG A 66 2.03 -13.63 -4.61
CA ARG A 66 1.05 -14.69 -4.80
C ARG A 66 -0.19 -14.47 -3.94
N LYS A 67 -0.02 -14.12 -2.66
CA LYS A 67 -1.15 -13.87 -1.76
C LYS A 67 -2.00 -12.67 -2.16
N LEU A 68 -1.38 -11.64 -2.72
CA LEU A 68 -2.09 -10.53 -3.35
C LEU A 68 -2.87 -11.00 -4.60
N THR A 69 -2.21 -11.73 -5.50
CA THR A 69 -2.81 -12.20 -6.76
C THR A 69 -3.96 -13.17 -6.52
N GLU A 70 -3.85 -14.07 -5.54
CA GLU A 70 -4.93 -14.99 -5.13
C GLU A 70 -6.23 -14.24 -4.75
N LYS A 71 -6.11 -12.99 -4.26
CA LYS A 71 -7.25 -12.18 -3.79
C LYS A 71 -7.74 -11.14 -4.78
N THR A 72 -6.86 -10.57 -5.58
CA THR A 72 -7.20 -9.48 -6.52
C THR A 72 -7.21 -9.92 -7.98
N GLY A 73 -6.62 -11.08 -8.28
CA GLY A 73 -6.40 -11.54 -9.65
C GLY A 73 -5.28 -10.81 -10.39
N VAL A 74 -4.60 -9.85 -9.75
CA VAL A 74 -3.45 -9.13 -10.34
C VAL A 74 -2.31 -8.97 -9.35
N GLY A 75 -1.13 -8.66 -9.88
CA GLY A 75 0.02 -8.35 -9.07
C GLY A 75 0.10 -6.89 -8.62
N ALA A 76 1.09 -6.58 -7.77
CA ALA A 76 1.30 -5.21 -7.34
C ALA A 76 2.02 -4.42 -8.43
N VAL A 77 1.66 -3.13 -8.59
CA VAL A 77 2.44 -2.21 -9.45
C VAL A 77 3.70 -1.73 -8.73
N TYR A 78 3.67 -1.78 -7.40
CA TYR A 78 4.77 -1.45 -6.52
C TYR A 78 4.77 -2.41 -5.33
N LEU A 79 5.92 -3.02 -5.02
CA LEU A 79 6.11 -3.90 -3.88
C LEU A 79 7.44 -3.57 -3.20
N GLU A 80 7.40 -3.27 -1.90
CA GLU A 80 8.60 -2.98 -1.10
C GLU A 80 8.50 -3.72 0.23
N GLN A 81 9.59 -4.35 0.70
CA GLN A 81 9.61 -4.91 2.05
C GLN A 81 9.43 -3.80 3.09
N LEU A 82 8.42 -3.94 3.94
CA LEU A 82 8.09 -2.98 4.99
C LEU A 82 8.97 -3.20 6.22
N GLN A 83 8.77 -4.34 6.88
CA GLN A 83 9.43 -4.77 8.12
C GLN A 83 9.11 -6.24 8.42
N THR A 84 9.88 -6.87 9.31
CA THR A 84 9.58 -8.18 9.90
C THR A 84 8.98 -8.01 11.31
N TYR A 85 7.90 -8.73 11.58
CA TYR A 85 7.24 -8.82 12.89
C TYR A 85 7.47 -10.23 13.43
N ALA A 86 8.01 -10.33 14.64
CA ALA A 86 8.49 -11.60 15.20
C ALA A 86 8.39 -11.66 16.73
N GLU A 87 7.72 -10.69 17.32
CA GLU A 87 7.42 -10.63 18.75
C GLU A 87 6.67 -11.91 19.18
N PRO A 88 6.94 -12.47 20.37
CA PRO A 88 6.33 -13.75 20.79
C PRO A 88 4.79 -13.76 20.75
N GLU A 89 4.17 -12.61 20.96
CA GLU A 89 2.71 -12.41 20.98
C GLU A 89 2.13 -12.02 19.62
N HIS A 90 2.95 -11.88 18.57
CA HIS A 90 2.54 -11.49 17.22
C HIS A 90 1.43 -12.39 16.66
N ASP A 91 1.57 -13.71 16.87
CA ASP A 91 0.61 -14.70 16.42
C ASP A 91 0.19 -15.61 17.59
N PRO A 92 -1.10 -15.60 18.01
CA PRO A 92 -1.60 -16.43 19.10
C PRO A 92 -1.58 -17.91 18.77
N ARG A 93 -1.32 -18.30 17.51
CA ARG A 93 -1.16 -19.69 17.11
C ARG A 93 0.23 -20.21 17.45
N GLY A 94 1.24 -19.38 17.70
CA GLY A 94 2.59 -19.82 18.03
C GLY A 94 3.66 -18.86 17.51
N TRP A 95 4.94 -19.24 17.63
CA TRP A 95 6.03 -18.40 17.12
C TRP A 95 6.08 -18.46 15.59
N ILE A 96 5.46 -17.48 14.93
CA ILE A 96 5.31 -17.40 13.48
C ILE A 96 5.68 -15.97 13.05
N PRO A 97 6.95 -15.70 12.71
CA PRO A 97 7.35 -14.40 12.19
C PRO A 97 6.65 -14.09 10.85
N THR A 98 6.30 -12.82 10.66
CA THR A 98 5.72 -12.29 9.43
C THR A 98 6.68 -11.30 8.77
N ILE A 99 6.95 -11.49 7.49
CA ILE A 99 7.63 -10.49 6.64
C ILE A 99 6.56 -9.69 5.91
N ALA A 100 6.37 -8.44 6.31
CA ALA A 100 5.39 -7.57 5.70
C ALA A 100 5.95 -6.82 4.51
N TYR A 101 5.09 -6.58 3.51
CA TYR A 101 5.39 -5.81 2.32
C TYR A 101 4.41 -4.66 2.18
N LEU A 102 4.85 -3.49 1.76
CA LEU A 102 3.99 -2.42 1.27
C LEU A 102 3.70 -2.70 -0.21
N ALA A 103 2.42 -2.80 -0.57
CA ALA A 103 1.98 -3.02 -1.94
C ALA A 103 1.06 -1.88 -2.38
N LEU A 104 1.27 -1.35 -3.59
CA LEU A 104 0.35 -0.39 -4.22
C LEU A 104 -0.23 -1.00 -5.47
N ILE A 105 -1.55 -0.94 -5.59
CA ILE A 105 -2.31 -1.42 -6.75
C ILE A 105 -3.30 -0.36 -7.23
N ASP A 106 -3.75 -0.50 -8.48
CA ASP A 106 -4.95 0.19 -8.92
C ASP A 106 -6.17 -0.41 -8.21
N ALA A 107 -6.93 0.45 -7.54
CA ALA A 107 -8.13 0.08 -6.81
C ALA A 107 -9.20 -0.60 -7.68
N ALA A 108 -9.23 -0.25 -8.98
CA ALA A 108 -10.21 -0.75 -9.94
C ALA A 108 -10.05 -2.25 -10.23
N VAL A 109 -8.99 -2.88 -9.75
CA VAL A 109 -8.68 -4.27 -10.09
C VAL A 109 -9.33 -5.29 -9.15
N LEU A 110 -9.94 -4.85 -8.05
CA LEU A 110 -10.64 -5.76 -7.16
C LEU A 110 -11.84 -6.41 -7.86
N ARG A 111 -11.94 -7.74 -7.78
CA ARG A 111 -13.08 -8.52 -8.29
C ARG A 111 -14.16 -8.64 -7.22
N ASP A 112 -15.43 -8.51 -7.62
CA ASP A 112 -16.59 -8.55 -6.70
C ASP A 112 -16.70 -9.87 -5.90
N GLU A 113 -16.21 -10.99 -6.45
CA GLU A 113 -16.31 -12.32 -5.83
C GLU A 113 -15.12 -12.70 -4.92
N SER A 114 -14.19 -11.78 -4.70
CA SER A 114 -12.89 -12.07 -4.04
C SER A 114 -12.96 -12.37 -2.53
N GLY A 115 -14.09 -12.09 -1.88
CA GLY A 115 -14.19 -12.08 -0.41
C GLY A 115 -13.24 -11.06 0.26
N ALA A 116 -12.72 -10.12 -0.53
CA ALA A 116 -11.84 -9.04 -0.09
C ALA A 116 -12.58 -7.70 -0.21
N ARG A 117 -12.19 -6.74 0.63
CA ARG A 117 -12.86 -5.44 0.72
C ARG A 117 -11.84 -4.32 0.89
N TRP A 118 -12.05 -3.23 0.15
CA TRP A 118 -11.40 -1.96 0.41
C TRP A 118 -12.02 -1.29 1.64
N VAL A 119 -11.20 -1.00 2.64
CA VAL A 119 -11.61 -0.34 3.88
C VAL A 119 -10.77 0.92 4.10
N PRO A 120 -11.36 2.07 4.45
CA PRO A 120 -10.59 3.27 4.75
C PRO A 120 -9.60 3.03 5.88
N VAL A 121 -8.35 3.49 5.72
CA VAL A 121 -7.30 3.25 6.73
C VAL A 121 -7.56 3.96 8.06
N ASP A 122 -8.40 4.99 8.04
CA ASP A 122 -8.80 5.75 9.23
C ASP A 122 -10.10 5.21 9.86
N ASP A 123 -10.69 4.14 9.31
CA ASP A 123 -11.95 3.52 9.78
C ASP A 123 -11.85 1.98 9.71
N LEU A 124 -10.82 1.42 10.37
CA LEU A 124 -10.56 -0.01 10.34
C LEU A 124 -11.48 -0.77 11.31
N PRO A 125 -12.06 -1.91 10.90
CA PRO A 125 -12.66 -2.84 11.85
C PRO A 125 -11.57 -3.46 12.74
N PRO A 126 -11.95 -4.14 13.83
CA PRO A 126 -11.03 -5.00 14.56
C PRO A 126 -10.36 -6.00 13.59
N LEU A 127 -9.03 -6.04 13.62
CA LEU A 127 -8.23 -6.95 12.79
C LEU A 127 -7.67 -8.08 13.64
N ASP A 128 -7.57 -9.27 13.04
CA ASP A 128 -6.88 -10.40 13.63
C ASP A 128 -5.38 -10.12 13.83
N PHE A 129 -4.78 -10.82 14.79
CA PHE A 129 -3.36 -10.71 15.13
C PHE A 129 -3.00 -9.28 15.53
N ASP A 130 -1.83 -8.81 15.13
CA ASP A 130 -1.43 -7.40 15.23
C ASP A 130 -1.51 -6.67 13.88
N HIS A 131 -2.35 -7.14 12.95
CA HIS A 131 -2.44 -6.57 11.61
C HIS A 131 -2.79 -5.08 11.60
N ALA A 132 -3.50 -4.57 12.61
CA ALA A 132 -3.75 -3.13 12.75
C ALA A 132 -2.44 -2.32 12.89
N ARG A 133 -1.44 -2.87 13.61
CA ARG A 133 -0.10 -2.29 13.69
C ARG A 133 0.60 -2.35 12.32
N ILE A 134 0.54 -3.48 11.62
CA ILE A 134 1.17 -3.63 10.31
C ILE A 134 0.58 -2.62 9.29
N VAL A 135 -0.75 -2.43 9.30
CA VAL A 135 -1.43 -1.43 8.46
C VAL A 135 -0.94 -0.03 8.78
N ARG A 136 -0.91 0.36 10.07
CA ARG A 136 -0.44 1.68 10.49
C ARG A 136 0.99 1.93 10.02
N ASP A 137 1.89 0.99 10.25
CA ASP A 137 3.31 1.12 9.89
C ASP A 137 3.47 1.22 8.34
N GLY A 138 2.63 0.52 7.57
CA GLY A 138 2.57 0.65 6.10
C GLY A 138 2.05 2.01 5.62
N VAL A 139 1.01 2.55 6.28
CA VAL A 139 0.47 3.89 5.99
C VAL A 139 1.50 4.96 6.32
N GLU A 140 2.18 4.85 7.46
CA GLU A 140 3.27 5.76 7.85
C GLU A 140 4.43 5.71 6.85
N ARG A 141 4.83 4.52 6.40
CA ARG A 141 5.85 4.36 5.36
C ARG A 141 5.46 5.06 4.05
N LEU A 142 4.21 4.88 3.60
CA LEU A 142 3.71 5.51 2.39
C LEU A 142 3.67 7.04 2.53
N ARG A 143 3.08 7.55 3.61
CA ARG A 143 2.99 9.00 3.90
C ARG A 143 4.36 9.65 4.02
N GLY A 144 5.30 9.00 4.70
CA GLY A 144 6.68 9.49 4.88
C GLY A 144 7.48 9.55 3.58
N LYS A 145 7.14 8.73 2.58
CA LYS A 145 7.83 8.68 1.27
C LYS A 145 7.17 9.52 0.17
N LEU A 146 5.95 10.00 0.38
CA LEU A 146 5.09 10.56 -0.65
C LEU A 146 5.72 11.72 -1.45
N TRP A 147 6.45 12.63 -0.79
CA TRP A 147 7.06 13.80 -1.43
C TRP A 147 8.53 13.61 -1.85
N TRP A 148 9.18 12.56 -1.35
CA TRP A 148 10.63 12.38 -1.48
C TRP A 148 10.99 11.19 -2.37
N SER A 149 10.00 10.48 -2.90
CA SER A 149 10.16 9.36 -3.80
C SER A 149 9.03 9.35 -4.82
N ASN A 150 9.19 8.60 -5.90
CA ASN A 150 8.12 8.36 -6.85
C ASN A 150 7.15 7.25 -6.40
N ILE A 151 7.01 6.97 -5.11
CA ILE A 151 6.17 5.88 -4.60
C ILE A 151 4.71 5.95 -5.12
N ALA A 152 4.20 7.15 -5.41
CA ALA A 152 2.89 7.36 -6.00
C ALA A 152 2.76 6.90 -7.47
N VAL A 153 3.85 6.45 -8.12
CA VAL A 153 3.84 5.96 -9.52
C VAL A 153 2.89 4.78 -9.71
N GLY A 154 2.75 3.92 -8.68
CA GLY A 154 1.82 2.79 -8.71
C GLY A 154 0.35 3.17 -8.57
N LEU A 155 0.04 4.45 -8.30
CA LEU A 155 -1.30 4.95 -7.99
C LEU A 155 -1.83 5.98 -9.00
N LEU A 156 -1.04 6.29 -10.03
CA LEU A 156 -1.39 7.23 -11.09
C LEU A 156 -1.26 6.55 -12.46
N PRO A 157 -2.09 6.93 -13.45
CA PRO A 157 -1.95 6.44 -14.82
C PRO A 157 -0.59 6.86 -15.41
N GLU A 158 -0.22 6.29 -16.55
CA GLU A 158 1.05 6.64 -17.24
C GLU A 158 1.20 8.13 -17.45
N GLN A 159 0.11 8.78 -17.84
CA GLN A 159 0.02 10.23 -17.98
C GLN A 159 -1.15 10.75 -17.15
N PHE A 160 -0.91 11.78 -16.37
CA PHE A 160 -1.88 12.36 -15.45
C PHE A 160 -1.85 13.89 -15.50
N THR A 161 -2.95 14.49 -15.07
CA THR A 161 -3.06 15.93 -14.84
C THR A 161 -2.67 16.28 -13.40
N MET A 162 -2.21 17.51 -13.16
CA MET A 162 -1.92 17.99 -11.80
C MET A 162 -3.11 17.85 -10.82
N PRO A 163 -4.37 18.10 -11.22
CA PRO A 163 -5.52 17.79 -10.37
C PRO A 163 -5.68 16.30 -10.03
N GLN A 164 -5.36 15.38 -10.94
CA GLN A 164 -5.38 13.93 -10.64
C GLN A 164 -4.30 13.58 -9.61
N ALA A 165 -3.06 14.04 -9.83
CA ALA A 165 -1.97 13.85 -8.88
C ALA A 165 -2.33 14.42 -7.49
N ARG A 166 -2.85 15.65 -7.45
CA ARG A 166 -3.28 16.28 -6.19
C ARG A 166 -4.29 15.41 -5.45
N ARG A 167 -5.34 14.91 -6.12
CA ARG A 167 -6.35 14.05 -5.47
C ARG A 167 -5.75 12.79 -4.86
N VAL A 168 -4.79 12.15 -5.54
CA VAL A 168 -4.08 10.97 -5.02
C VAL A 168 -3.24 11.35 -3.79
N PHE A 169 -2.47 12.44 -3.86
CA PHE A 169 -1.65 12.91 -2.75
C PHE A 169 -2.51 13.28 -1.53
N GLU A 170 -3.63 14.00 -1.73
CA GLU A 170 -4.58 14.36 -0.67
C GLU A 170 -5.24 13.12 -0.04
N ALA A 171 -5.54 12.10 -0.85
CA ALA A 171 -6.09 10.84 -0.34
C ALA A 171 -5.09 10.10 0.55
N ILE A 172 -3.81 10.05 0.15
CA ILE A 172 -2.74 9.39 0.93
C ILE A 172 -2.43 10.16 2.21
N SER A 173 -2.25 11.47 2.09
CA SER A 173 -1.76 12.33 3.19
C SER A 173 -2.86 12.77 4.15
N GLY A 174 -4.14 12.68 3.77
CA GLY A 174 -5.25 13.13 4.62
C GLY A 174 -5.32 14.65 4.80
N VAL A 175 -4.67 15.42 3.93
CA VAL A 175 -4.70 16.90 3.95
C VAL A 175 -5.15 17.43 2.60
N VAL A 176 -5.62 18.68 2.59
CA VAL A 176 -5.95 19.40 1.35
C VAL A 176 -4.80 20.33 1.00
N TYR A 177 -4.31 20.26 -0.24
CA TYR A 177 -3.24 21.11 -0.74
C TYR A 177 -3.81 22.28 -1.54
N GLU A 178 -3.16 23.45 -1.43
CA GLU A 178 -3.46 24.57 -2.32
C GLU A 178 -2.99 24.20 -3.74
N PRO A 179 -3.83 24.31 -4.78
CA PRO A 179 -3.50 23.84 -6.12
C PRO A 179 -2.20 24.39 -6.73
N SER A 180 -1.91 25.68 -6.52
CA SER A 180 -0.76 26.36 -7.11
C SER A 180 0.55 25.96 -6.42
N ASN A 181 0.55 25.88 -5.09
CA ASN A 181 1.63 25.36 -4.28
C ASN A 181 1.87 23.88 -4.59
N PHE A 182 0.83 23.05 -4.64
CA PHE A 182 0.96 21.63 -4.98
C PHE A 182 1.69 21.42 -6.32
N ARG A 183 1.24 22.14 -7.36
CA ARG A 183 1.87 22.07 -8.69
C ARG A 183 3.33 22.47 -8.61
N ARG A 184 3.62 23.63 -7.99
CA ARG A 184 4.99 24.15 -7.87
C ARG A 184 5.91 23.16 -7.18
N GLU A 185 5.52 22.62 -6.03
CA GLU A 185 6.36 21.69 -5.27
C GLU A 185 6.56 20.36 -6.02
N LEU A 186 5.51 19.81 -6.65
CA LEU A 186 5.63 18.56 -7.39
C LEU A 186 6.53 18.70 -8.62
N GLU A 187 6.47 19.81 -9.35
CA GLU A 187 7.39 20.09 -10.46
C GLU A 187 8.83 20.28 -9.96
N GLN A 188 9.02 21.04 -8.87
CA GLN A 188 10.34 21.30 -8.30
C GLN A 188 11.00 20.06 -7.68
N SER A 189 10.21 19.04 -7.31
CA SER A 189 10.71 17.76 -6.84
C SER A 189 11.58 17.02 -7.87
N GLY A 190 11.42 17.34 -9.15
CA GLY A 190 12.07 16.62 -10.26
C GLY A 190 11.56 15.19 -10.47
N LEU A 191 10.50 14.77 -9.76
CA LEU A 191 9.91 13.44 -9.91
C LEU A 191 9.03 13.33 -11.16
N VAL A 192 8.50 14.45 -11.64
CA VAL A 192 7.58 14.52 -12.79
C VAL A 192 8.10 15.48 -13.85
N ARG A 193 7.68 15.26 -15.10
CA ARG A 193 7.92 16.17 -16.22
C ARG A 193 6.64 16.40 -17.01
N ALA A 194 6.51 17.60 -17.60
CA ALA A 194 5.43 17.88 -18.54
C ALA A 194 5.67 17.13 -19.86
N THR A 195 4.62 16.55 -20.44
CA THR A 195 4.73 15.81 -21.71
C THR A 195 4.58 16.69 -22.95
N GLY A 196 4.19 17.95 -22.77
CA GLY A 196 3.80 18.86 -23.86
C GLY A 196 2.40 18.57 -24.43
N MET A 197 1.73 17.52 -23.96
CA MET A 197 0.38 17.15 -24.40
C MET A 197 -0.69 17.72 -23.47
N LEU A 198 -1.90 17.85 -24.01
CA LEU A 198 -3.08 18.28 -23.27
C LEU A 198 -4.07 17.11 -23.17
N ALA A 199 -4.69 16.96 -22.01
CA ALA A 199 -5.76 16.01 -21.79
C ALA A 199 -6.94 16.35 -22.71
N ARG A 200 -7.26 15.43 -23.61
CA ARG A 200 -8.41 15.53 -24.49
C ARG A 200 -9.61 14.96 -23.74
N HIS A 201 -10.35 15.72 -22.92
CA HIS A 201 -11.75 15.40 -22.52
C HIS A 201 -12.38 16.50 -21.65
N GLY A 202 -13.69 16.73 -21.85
CA GLY A 202 -14.58 17.50 -20.99
C GLY A 202 -14.77 18.99 -21.38
N PRO A 203 -15.87 19.63 -20.93
CA PRO A 203 -16.05 21.07 -21.06
C PRO A 203 -15.04 21.82 -20.16
N GLY A 204 -14.24 22.72 -20.75
CA GLY A 204 -13.27 23.54 -20.04
C GLY A 204 -11.93 23.69 -20.76
N ARG A 205 -10.99 24.44 -20.17
CA ARG A 205 -9.62 24.58 -20.68
C ARG A 205 -8.88 23.23 -20.55
N PRO A 206 -8.30 22.68 -21.64
CA PRO A 206 -7.55 21.43 -21.57
C PRO A 206 -6.40 21.51 -20.55
N ALA A 207 -6.26 20.49 -19.72
CA ALA A 207 -5.22 20.40 -18.71
C ALA A 207 -3.93 19.80 -19.29
N ALA A 208 -2.77 20.35 -18.91
CA ALA A 208 -1.48 19.76 -19.27
C ALA A 208 -1.29 18.37 -18.66
N LEU A 209 -0.72 17.47 -19.44
CA LEU A 209 -0.35 16.12 -19.03
C LEU A 209 1.10 16.08 -18.54
N TYR A 210 1.29 15.28 -17.50
CA TYR A 210 2.56 15.02 -16.83
C TYR A 210 2.75 13.52 -16.70
N GLU A 211 3.99 13.10 -16.54
CA GLU A 211 4.38 11.72 -16.25
C GLU A 211 5.52 11.72 -15.25
N PHE A 212 5.70 10.59 -14.55
CA PHE A 212 6.89 10.40 -13.73
C PHE A 212 8.13 10.24 -14.61
N VAL A 213 9.26 10.82 -14.19
CA VAL A 213 10.53 10.72 -14.92
C VAL A 213 11.06 9.28 -14.94
N GLU A 214 10.84 8.55 -13.86
CA GLU A 214 11.16 7.13 -13.70
C GLU A 214 9.94 6.41 -13.12
N ARG A 215 9.64 5.21 -13.63
CA ARG A 215 8.51 4.39 -13.14
C ARG A 215 8.97 3.26 -12.22
N ARG A 216 10.26 2.94 -12.20
CA ARG A 216 10.85 2.08 -11.16
C ARG A 216 11.02 2.87 -9.85
N PRO A 217 11.02 2.23 -8.67
CA PRO A 217 11.23 2.92 -7.40
C PRO A 217 12.47 3.82 -7.46
N ALA A 218 12.28 5.12 -7.28
CA ALA A 218 13.31 6.15 -7.37
C ALA A 218 13.08 7.23 -6.31
N TRP A 219 14.18 7.83 -5.86
CA TRP A 219 14.19 8.90 -4.87
C TRP A 219 14.24 10.26 -5.58
N SER A 220 13.65 11.28 -4.96
CA SER A 220 13.85 12.65 -5.43
C SER A 220 15.32 13.02 -5.25
N VAL A 221 15.92 13.51 -6.33
CA VAL A 221 17.28 14.08 -6.35
C VAL A 221 17.35 15.47 -5.70
N ARG A 222 16.22 16.05 -5.29
CA ARG A 222 16.13 17.39 -4.68
C ARG A 222 15.43 17.30 -3.32
N ARG A 223 15.72 18.25 -2.41
CA ARG A 223 14.99 18.37 -1.15
C ARG A 223 13.56 18.86 -1.42
N SER A 224 12.63 17.93 -1.62
CA SER A 224 11.20 18.22 -1.84
C SER A 224 10.47 18.55 -0.53
N ARG A 225 10.27 19.81 -0.18
CA ARG A 225 9.45 20.13 1.00
C ARG A 225 7.98 19.76 0.72
N PRO A 226 7.26 19.15 1.69
CA PRO A 226 5.81 19.03 1.58
C PRO A 226 5.21 20.43 1.38
N PRO A 227 4.27 20.63 0.43
CA PRO A 227 3.63 21.92 0.22
C PRO A 227 2.88 22.36 1.48
N ALA A 228 2.69 23.68 1.60
CA ALA A 228 1.80 24.24 2.60
C ALA A 228 0.41 23.59 2.51
N THR A 229 -0.07 23.08 3.63
CA THR A 229 -1.40 22.49 3.75
C THR A 229 -2.43 23.60 3.96
N VAL A 230 -3.59 23.45 3.35
CA VAL A 230 -4.70 24.41 3.53
C VAL A 230 -5.50 24.06 4.78
N ARG A 231 -5.71 22.76 5.01
CA ARG A 231 -6.38 22.19 6.19
C ARG A 231 -6.13 20.69 6.27
N ALA A 232 -6.30 20.12 7.46
CA ALA A 232 -6.53 18.69 7.60
C ALA A 232 -7.88 18.33 6.95
N ARG A 233 -7.98 17.12 6.41
CA ARG A 233 -9.23 16.63 5.83
C ARG A 233 -10.08 16.05 6.97
N GLU A 234 -11.34 16.49 7.04
CA GLU A 234 -12.36 15.92 7.95
C GLU A 234 -12.73 14.49 7.57
#